data_AF-A0A412AYY0-F1
#
_entry.id   AF-A0A412AYY0-F1
#
_cell.length_a   1.000
_cell.length_b   1.000
_cell.length_c   1.000
_cell.angle_alpha   90.00
_cell.angle_beta   90.00
_cell.angle_gamma   90.00
#
_symmetry.space_group_name_H-M   'P 1'
#
loop_
_entity.id
_entity.type
_entity.pdbx_description
1 polymer ?
#
loop_
_entity_poly.entity_id
_entity_poly.type
_entity_poly.pdbx_seq_one_letter_code
_entity_poly.pdbx_strand_id
1 'polypeptide(L)' 'MQNPFQAQAMIHSLNSKRDVLILSFEDINHCRAVFGNKLCTAVYNPYAGLFYVDDVYGVIEEWDSEN' A
#
# COMPACT_ATOMS: atom_id res chain seq x y z
N MET A 1 -10.96 5.79 -12.31
CA MET A 1 -10.40 5.29 -11.03
C MET A 1 -10.51 3.78 -11.07
N GLN A 2 -9.41 3.05 -10.80
CA GLN A 2 -9.51 1.61 -10.59
C GLN A 2 -10.20 1.36 -9.25
N ASN A 3 -11.04 0.33 -9.19
CA ASN A 3 -11.60 -0.14 -7.93
C ASN A 3 -10.46 -0.66 -7.05
N PRO A 4 -10.60 -0.59 -5.71
CA PRO A 4 -9.64 -1.20 -4.80
C PRO A 4 -9.38 -2.67 -5.13
N PHE A 5 -8.13 -3.12 -5.02
CA PHE A 5 -7.74 -4.49 -5.35
C PHE A 5 -6.64 -5.02 -4.42
N GLN A 6 -6.59 -6.33 -4.24
CA GLN A 6 -5.55 -6.99 -3.46
C GLN A 6 -4.29 -7.16 -4.29
N ALA A 7 -3.12 -6.89 -3.71
CA ALA A 7 -1.83 -7.10 -4.34
C ALA A 7 -0.76 -7.50 -3.31
N GLN A 8 0.33 -8.14 -3.77
CA GLN A 8 1.51 -8.31 -2.93
C GLN A 8 2.34 -7.03 -2.89
N ALA A 9 2.78 -6.66 -1.68
CA ALA A 9 3.69 -5.55 -1.46
C ALA A 9 4.80 -5.90 -0.48
N MET A 10 5.97 -5.30 -0.66
CA MET A 10 7.01 -5.24 0.36
C MET A 10 6.56 -4.26 1.46
N ILE A 11 6.52 -4.71 2.71
CA ILE A 11 6.19 -3.87 3.86
C ILE A 11 7.47 -3.37 4.51
N HIS A 12 7.58 -2.06 4.71
CA HIS A 12 8.78 -1.41 5.26
C HIS A 12 9.21 -2.03 6.60
N SER A 13 8.30 -2.05 7.58
CA SER A 13 8.62 -2.52 8.95
C SER A 13 9.01 -3.99 9.02
N LEU A 14 8.49 -4.81 8.10
CA LEU A 14 8.69 -6.26 8.11
C LEU A 14 9.81 -6.73 7.19
N ASN A 15 10.30 -5.86 6.30
CA ASN A 15 11.22 -6.20 5.20
C ASN A 15 10.83 -7.53 4.51
N SER A 16 9.53 -7.74 4.32
CA SER A 16 8.97 -8.95 3.72
C SER A 16 7.67 -8.67 2.98
N LYS A 17 7.32 -9.56 2.05
CA LYS A 17 6.11 -9.42 1.23
C LYS A 17 4.87 -9.82 2.02
N ARG A 18 3.80 -9.05 1.92
CA ARG A 18 2.45 -9.35 2.44
C ARG A 18 1.40 -8.94 1.43
N ASP A 19 0.22 -9.52 1.55
CA ASP A 19 -0.95 -9.06 0.82
C ASP A 19 -1.45 -7.75 1.43
N VAL A 20 -1.78 -6.80 0.58
CA VAL A 20 -2.31 -5.48 0.94
C VAL A 20 -3.48 -5.13 0.03
N LEU A 21 -4.36 -4.26 0.52
CA LEU A 21 -5.40 -3.66 -0.31
C LEU A 21 -4.88 -2.35 -0.91
N ILE A 22 -4.67 -2.31 -2.22
CA ILE A 22 -4.40 -1.06 -2.94
C ILE A 22 -5.73 -0.32 -3.11
N LEU A 23 -5.86 0.84 -2.47
CA LEU A 23 -7.06 1.68 -2.55
C LEU A 23 -7.01 2.62 -3.75
N SER A 24 -5.84 3.19 -4.04
CA SER A 24 -5.65 4.07 -5.19
C SER A 24 -4.28 3.88 -5.83
N PHE A 25 -4.26 4.03 -7.15
CA PHE A 25 -3.07 4.10 -7.99
C PHE A 25 -3.24 5.30 -8.91
N GLU A 26 -2.56 6.40 -8.59
CA GLU A 26 -2.55 7.59 -9.45
C GLU A 26 -1.39 7.49 -10.44
N ASP A 27 -0.19 7.22 -9.93
CA ASP A 27 0.99 6.83 -10.69
C ASP A 27 1.94 5.97 -9.83
N ILE A 28 3.08 5.58 -10.40
CA ILE A 28 4.04 4.66 -9.77
C ILE A 28 4.64 5.19 -8.45
N ASN A 29 4.61 6.49 -8.19
CA ASN A 29 5.10 7.09 -6.94
C ASN A 29 3.97 7.53 -6.01
N HIS A 30 2.72 7.47 -6.47
CA HIS A 30 1.54 7.93 -5.75
C HIS A 30 0.49 6.81 -5.69
N CYS A 31 0.76 5.82 -4.86
CA CYS A 31 -0.18 4.77 -4.51
C CYS A 31 -0.61 4.91 -3.05
N ARG A 32 -1.81 4.42 -2.74
CA ARG A 32 -2.28 4.27 -1.35
C ARG A 32 -2.69 2.84 -1.09
N ALA A 33 -2.21 2.29 0.01
CA ALA A 33 -2.43 0.90 0.38
C ALA A 33 -2.83 0.79 1.84
N VAL A 34 -3.70 -0.17 2.13
CA VAL A 34 -4.04 -0.55 3.50
C VAL A 34 -3.24 -1.77 3.89
N PHE A 35 -2.55 -1.68 5.03
CA PHE A 35 -1.88 -2.80 5.68
C PHE A 35 -2.24 -2.81 7.17
N GLY A 36 -2.95 -3.86 7.61
CA GLY A 36 -3.54 -3.90 8.95
C GLY A 36 -4.62 -2.82 9.10
N ASN A 37 -4.50 -2.01 10.16
CA ASN A 37 -5.38 -0.88 10.46
C ASN A 37 -4.78 0.46 10.03
N LYS A 38 -3.93 0.49 9.01
CA LYS A 38 -3.25 1.71 8.56
C LYS A 38 -3.49 1.93 7.07
N LEU A 39 -3.88 3.15 6.74
CA LEU A 39 -3.78 3.66 5.37
C LEU A 39 -2.39 4.28 5.21
N CYS A 40 -1.63 3.78 4.25
CA CYS A 40 -0.25 4.18 4.02
C CYS A 40 -0.04 4.66 2.57
N THR A 41 0.98 5.48 2.38
CA THR A 41 1.55 5.72 1.06
C THR A 41 2.29 4.48 0.58
N ALA A 42 2.32 4.32 -0.74
CA ALA A 42 3.04 3.26 -1.41
C ALA A 42 3.58 3.75 -2.75
N VAL A 43 4.58 3.03 -3.25
CA VAL A 43 5.10 3.19 -4.62
C VAL A 43 5.05 1.84 -5.33
N TYR A 44 4.87 1.85 -6.65
CA TYR A 44 4.96 0.68 -7.50
C TYR A 44 6.27 0.69 -8.27
N ASN A 45 7.06 -0.36 -8.12
CA ASN A 45 8.24 -0.57 -8.94
C ASN A 45 7.88 -1.40 -10.18
N PRO A 46 7.85 -0.80 -11.40
CA PRO A 46 7.47 -1.52 -12.61
C PRO A 46 8.51 -2.56 -13.05
N TYR A 47 9.77 -2.42 -12.64
CA TYR A 47 10.82 -3.39 -12.97
C TYR A 47 10.71 -4.66 -12.13
N ALA A 48 10.27 -4.53 -10.87
CA ALA A 48 10.05 -5.66 -9.97
C ALA A 48 8.61 -6.20 -10.03
N GLY A 49 7.68 -5.43 -10.61
CA GLY A 49 6.26 -5.75 -10.58
C GLY A 49 5.68 -5.77 -9.17
N LEU A 50 6.18 -4.89 -8.28
CA LEU A 50 5.94 -4.99 -6.84
C LEU A 50 5.65 -3.62 -6.22
N PHE A 51 4.67 -3.57 -5.32
CA PHE A 51 4.40 -2.42 -4.47
C PHE A 51 5.33 -2.39 -3.25
N TYR A 52 5.67 -1.20 -2.79
CA TYR A 52 6.41 -0.96 -1.57
C TYR A 52 5.58 -0.03 -0.69
N VAL A 53 5.11 -0.56 0.44
CA VAL A 53 4.23 0.14 1.38
C VAL A 53 5.07 0.62 2.55
N ASP A 54 5.02 1.92 2.82
CA ASP A 54 5.71 2.52 3.96
C ASP A 54 4.74 2.63 5.16
N ASP A 55 4.70 1.56 5.96
CA ASP A 55 3.85 1.46 7.15
C ASP A 55 4.47 2.07 8.43
N VAL A 56 5.64 2.72 8.27
CA VAL A 56 6.39 3.35 9.36
C VAL A 56 6.29 4.86 9.26
N TYR A 57 6.72 5.43 8.14
CA TYR A 57 6.78 6.88 7.91
C TYR A 57 5.72 7.36 6.92
N GLY A 58 5.20 6.45 6.10
CA GLY A 58 4.17 6.73 5.09
C GLY A 58 2.73 6.60 5.60
N VAL A 59 2.51 6.44 6.90
CA VAL A 59 1.15 6.33 7.47
C VAL A 59 0.41 7.65 7.30
N ILE A 60 -0.75 7.60 6.65
CA ILE A 60 -1.64 8.74 6.43
C ILE A 60 -2.62 8.85 7.61
N GLU A 61 -3.30 7.74 7.92
CA GLU A 61 -4.31 7.66 8.99
C GLU A 61 -4.55 6.21 9.41
N GLU A 62 -5.26 6.04 10.54
CA GLU A 62 -5.81 4.74 10.91
C GLU A 62 -6.94 4.37 9.94
N TRP A 63 -6.92 3.13 9.48
CA TRP A 63 -7.92 2.59 8.57
C TRP A 63 -8.90 1.73 9.35
N ASP A 64 -10.10 2.28 9.56
CA ASP A 64 -11.26 1.53 10.02
C ASP A 64 -12.11 1.13 8.82
N SER A 65 -12.22 -0.17 8.58
CA SER A 65 -13.07 -0.72 7.51
C SER A 65 -14.58 -0.54 7.73
N GLU A 66 -14.99 0.12 8.81
CA GLU A 66 -16.39 0.39 9.19
C GLU A 66 -16.82 1.86 8.97
N ASN A 67 -15.97 2.73 8.42
CA ASN A 67 -16.35 4.09 8.01
C ASN A 67 -16.71 4.18 6.51
#